data_AF-A0A1H6NRZ7-F1
#
_entry.id   AF-A0A1H6NRZ7-F1
#
_cell.length_a   1.000
_cell.length_b   1.000
_cell.length_c   1.000
_cell.angle_alpha   90.00
_cell.angle_beta   90.00
_cell.angle_gamma   90.00
#
_symmetry.space_group_name_H-M   'P 1'
#
loop_
_entity.id
_entity.type
_entity.pdbx_description
1 polymer ?
#
loop_
_entity_poly.entity_id
_entity_poly.type
_entity_poly.pdbx_seq_one_letter_code
_entity_poly.pdbx_strand_id
1 'polypeptide(L)'
;MSEAAFSEARRPLQAACAAIVCAALAVFAWQTAGANLWLDELFTLILVRAHSLPKLWAGIVTGIDGNPPLYLTLAWLLAHAVPTSVATSVALKLANIAVTAAAILALYRVSRRFAAPLAAWSGTFLFAALNDSVVFVALELRTYALYFLCAALAVWLQQRLTEFGRTRDTILLALVYAALALSHTFGIAHVGTIALAGMLSAWPDRRWKLTILAACPAIVAFAAWMPFFAQQSAVGRPYIWFGPPDASALLQGLFSSPIAMWIAIVELYGLASAALWLWRKRPALVLAMFRSARWQPQRYAALLVLGLSGFALTIWTVSVLWFPMFVPRYFTPQLIAGCLLHVAFADLVVAIARRRLTAGRPAFRVLMTLVPPLLLCAVLLSGDSARQQIACADSTGLPFERDFVHGDVPVVAESPHIFLPRATYAPRGELYRFPLDWDVVMNYPDRTRGNATDFHIMRNLKAWARNTAIMSTDDIIRTLPRFLAIEHSSRAWFHNLRNTRDVVADRLAEVTSPSGGTCTLWNVTRVTARP
;
A
#
# COMPACT_ATOMS: atom_id res chain seq x y z
N MET A 1 -0.64 38.07 -26.26
CA MET A 1 -1.75 37.11 -26.40
C MET A 1 -2.92 37.55 -25.55
N SER A 2 -4.10 37.72 -26.14
CA SER A 2 -5.33 37.98 -25.38
C SER A 2 -5.69 36.79 -24.49
N GLU A 3 -6.45 37.02 -23.41
CA GLU A 3 -6.87 35.97 -22.49
C GLU A 3 -7.73 34.89 -23.19
N ALA A 4 -8.41 35.26 -24.28
CA ALA A 4 -9.18 34.38 -25.15
C ALA A 4 -8.28 33.39 -25.92
N ALA A 5 -7.22 33.86 -26.58
CA ALA A 5 -6.27 33.00 -27.30
C ALA A 5 -5.58 31.99 -26.36
N PHE A 6 -5.35 32.37 -25.10
CA PHE A 6 -4.79 31.45 -24.10
C PHE A 6 -5.80 30.39 -23.66
N SER A 7 -7.08 30.74 -23.56
CA SER A 7 -8.16 29.79 -23.22
C SER A 7 -8.29 28.71 -24.29
N GLU A 8 -8.16 29.08 -25.57
CA GLU A 8 -8.16 28.14 -26.70
C GLU A 8 -6.93 27.22 -26.68
N ALA A 9 -5.73 27.76 -26.46
CA ALA A 9 -4.48 26.98 -26.40
C ALA A 9 -4.35 26.08 -25.17
N ARG A 10 -5.16 26.29 -24.12
CA ARG A 10 -5.07 25.51 -22.87
C ARG A 10 -5.56 24.08 -23.03
N ARG A 11 -6.66 23.86 -23.76
CA ARG A 11 -7.21 22.51 -23.98
C ARG A 11 -6.23 21.58 -24.72
N PRO A 12 -5.62 21.97 -25.85
CA PRO A 12 -4.65 21.12 -26.53
C PRO A 12 -3.40 20.89 -25.68
N LEU A 13 -2.96 21.88 -24.90
CA LEU A 13 -1.83 21.70 -23.97
C LEU A 13 -2.12 20.67 -22.88
N GLN A 14 -3.32 20.73 -22.28
CA GLN A 14 -3.74 19.74 -21.28
C GLN A 14 -3.89 18.35 -21.89
N ALA A 15 -4.40 18.25 -23.12
CA ALA A 15 -4.49 16.99 -23.85
C ALA A 15 -3.10 16.42 -24.16
N ALA A 16 -2.14 17.25 -24.58
CA ALA A 16 -0.76 16.85 -24.80
C ALA A 16 -0.10 16.36 -23.51
N CYS A 17 -0.25 17.08 -22.39
CA CYS A 17 0.24 16.63 -21.08
C CYS A 17 -0.39 15.29 -20.67
N ALA A 18 -1.70 15.13 -20.86
CA ALA A 18 -2.39 13.88 -20.55
C ALA A 18 -1.85 12.73 -21.41
N ALA A 19 -1.62 12.95 -22.70
CA ALA A 19 -1.05 11.96 -23.60
C ALA A 19 0.38 11.56 -23.20
N ILE A 20 1.23 12.52 -22.84
CA ILE A 20 2.60 12.28 -22.36
C ILE A 20 2.59 11.46 -21.07
N VAL A 21 1.70 11.80 -20.13
CA VAL A 21 1.54 11.03 -18.88
C VAL A 21 1.02 9.62 -19.18
N CYS A 22 0.07 9.47 -20.10
CA CYS A 22 -0.41 8.14 -20.50
C CYS A 22 0.72 7.31 -21.13
N ALA A 23 1.58 7.93 -21.94
CA ALA A 23 2.76 7.27 -22.51
C ALA A 23 3.76 6.87 -21.41
N ALA A 24 4.06 7.75 -20.46
CA ALA A 24 4.94 7.45 -19.33
C ALA A 24 4.37 6.32 -18.46
N LEU A 25 3.06 6.33 -18.20
CA LEU A 25 2.37 5.25 -17.48
C LEU A 25 2.45 3.92 -18.25
N ALA A 26 2.33 3.94 -19.58
CA ALA A 26 2.47 2.74 -20.40
C ALA A 26 3.90 2.18 -20.36
N VAL A 27 4.93 3.03 -20.45
CA VAL A 27 6.34 2.63 -20.31
C VAL A 27 6.60 2.07 -18.92
N PHE A 28 6.12 2.76 -17.89
CA PHE A 28 6.25 2.33 -16.50
C PHE A 28 5.55 0.99 -16.23
N ALA A 29 4.34 0.82 -16.76
CA ALA A 29 3.60 -0.44 -16.71
C ALA A 29 4.34 -1.57 -17.42
N TRP A 30 4.98 -1.29 -18.55
CA TRP A 30 5.80 -2.26 -19.28
C TRP A 30 7.04 -2.68 -18.47
N GLN A 31 7.78 -1.72 -17.91
CA GLN A 31 8.96 -2.01 -17.07
C GLN A 31 8.61 -2.88 -15.86
N THR A 32 7.47 -2.59 -15.23
CA THR A 32 7.05 -3.25 -13.99
C THR A 32 6.38 -4.61 -14.22
N ALA A 33 5.94 -4.90 -15.44
CA ALA A 33 5.40 -6.20 -15.84
C ALA A 33 6.44 -7.32 -15.70
N GLY A 34 7.73 -7.02 -15.94
CA GLY A 34 8.83 -7.98 -15.83
C GLY A 34 9.45 -8.10 -14.43
N ALA A 35 9.06 -7.26 -13.48
CA ALA A 35 9.63 -7.27 -12.15
C ALA A 35 9.17 -8.49 -11.33
N ASN A 36 10.14 -9.14 -10.67
CA ASN A 36 9.90 -10.21 -9.72
C ASN A 36 8.99 -9.75 -8.59
N LEU A 37 8.16 -10.67 -8.11
CA LEU A 37 7.24 -10.43 -7.00
C LEU A 37 7.87 -10.88 -5.67
N TRP A 38 7.70 -10.08 -4.63
CA TRP A 38 8.05 -10.46 -3.26
C TRP A 38 7.00 -11.37 -2.65
N LEU A 39 7.32 -11.84 -1.46
CA LEU A 39 6.53 -12.71 -0.61
C LEU A 39 5.02 -12.39 -0.62
N ASP A 40 4.62 -11.17 -0.27
CA ASP A 40 3.20 -10.81 -0.14
C ASP A 40 2.44 -10.85 -1.48
N GLU A 41 3.10 -10.47 -2.57
CA GLU A 41 2.54 -10.56 -3.92
C GLU A 41 2.49 -12.01 -4.41
N LEU A 42 3.46 -12.84 -4.03
CA LEU A 42 3.45 -14.27 -4.31
C LEU A 42 2.29 -14.97 -3.58
N PHE A 43 2.02 -14.63 -2.31
CA PHE A 43 0.82 -15.14 -1.62
C PHE A 43 -0.46 -14.73 -2.34
N THR A 44 -0.54 -13.48 -2.80
CA THR A 44 -1.67 -13.00 -3.61
C THR A 44 -1.83 -13.86 -4.86
N LEU A 45 -0.76 -14.06 -5.64
CA LEU A 45 -0.78 -14.89 -6.84
C LEU A 45 -1.19 -16.34 -6.56
N ILE A 46 -0.67 -16.94 -5.50
CA ILE A 46 -0.99 -18.31 -5.11
C ILE A 46 -2.49 -18.43 -4.76
N LEU A 47 -3.03 -17.48 -4.01
CA LEU A 47 -4.44 -17.47 -3.63
C LEU A 47 -5.37 -17.27 -4.83
N VAL A 48 -5.07 -16.32 -5.73
CA VAL A 48 -5.93 -16.07 -6.90
C VAL A 48 -5.95 -17.21 -7.92
N ARG A 49 -5.01 -18.17 -7.83
CA ARG A 49 -5.02 -19.42 -8.62
C ARG A 49 -5.97 -20.48 -8.07
N ALA A 50 -6.72 -20.20 -6.99
CA ALA A 50 -7.75 -21.10 -6.50
C ALA A 50 -8.74 -21.45 -7.62
N HIS A 51 -9.13 -22.71 -7.74
CA HIS A 51 -10.09 -23.17 -8.77
C HIS A 51 -11.54 -22.69 -8.53
N SER A 52 -11.83 -22.09 -7.37
CA SER A 52 -13.16 -21.61 -7.02
C SER A 52 -13.11 -20.50 -5.96
N LEU A 53 -14.13 -19.63 -5.93
CA LEU A 53 -14.27 -18.59 -4.90
C LEU A 53 -14.32 -19.13 -3.47
N PRO A 54 -15.07 -20.22 -3.16
CA PRO A 54 -15.03 -20.81 -1.82
C PRO A 54 -13.62 -21.27 -1.41
N LYS A 55 -12.84 -21.82 -2.35
CA LYS A 55 -11.45 -22.22 -2.08
C LYS A 55 -10.57 -21.00 -1.79
N LEU A 56 -10.72 -19.92 -2.56
CA LEU A 56 -10.05 -18.65 -2.32
C LEU A 56 -10.38 -18.13 -0.91
N TRP A 57 -11.66 -18.00 -0.59
CA TRP A 57 -12.11 -17.47 0.70
C TRP A 57 -11.66 -18.33 1.88
N ALA A 58 -11.64 -19.66 1.74
CA ALA A 58 -11.05 -20.53 2.76
C ALA A 58 -9.57 -20.19 3.03
N GLY A 59 -8.80 -19.85 1.99
CA GLY A 59 -7.41 -19.41 2.15
C GLY A 59 -7.30 -18.08 2.89
N ILE A 60 -8.15 -17.11 2.54
CA ILE A 60 -8.23 -15.80 3.20
C ILE A 60 -8.58 -15.96 4.69
N VAL A 61 -9.62 -16.73 5.00
CA VAL A 61 -10.11 -16.98 6.37
C VAL A 61 -9.04 -17.66 7.23
N THR A 62 -8.23 -18.55 6.65
CA THR A 62 -7.09 -19.15 7.38
C THR A 62 -5.95 -18.18 7.64
N GLY A 63 -5.99 -16.93 7.16
CA GLY A 63 -4.97 -15.92 7.41
C GLY A 63 -3.72 -16.05 6.55
N ILE A 64 -3.78 -16.75 5.40
CA ILE A 64 -2.72 -16.66 4.38
C ILE A 64 -2.61 -15.21 3.87
N ASP A 65 -3.74 -14.52 3.81
CA ASP A 65 -3.80 -13.07 3.65
C ASP A 65 -4.53 -12.45 4.86
N GLY A 66 -4.01 -11.33 5.38
CA GLY A 66 -4.56 -10.64 6.55
C GLY A 66 -5.65 -9.61 6.24
N ASN A 67 -6.01 -9.41 4.97
CA ASN A 67 -7.01 -8.43 4.56
C ASN A 67 -8.40 -9.06 4.42
N PRO A 68 -9.48 -8.25 4.47
CA PRO A 68 -10.81 -8.71 4.11
C PRO A 68 -10.92 -9.03 2.61
N PRO A 69 -11.97 -9.74 2.18
CA PRO A 69 -11.93 -10.56 0.98
C PRO A 69 -12.09 -9.79 -0.34
N LEU A 70 -12.43 -8.50 -0.33
CA LEU A 70 -12.87 -7.81 -1.54
C LEU A 70 -11.78 -7.77 -2.61
N TYR A 71 -10.56 -7.35 -2.25
CA TYR A 71 -9.47 -7.23 -3.21
C TYR A 71 -9.14 -8.56 -3.88
N LEU A 72 -8.92 -9.61 -3.08
CA LEU A 72 -8.59 -10.94 -3.60
C LEU A 72 -9.74 -11.53 -4.42
N THR A 73 -10.99 -11.24 -4.08
CA THR A 73 -12.16 -11.66 -4.87
C THR A 73 -12.15 -11.00 -6.25
N LEU A 74 -11.89 -9.69 -6.33
CA LEU A 74 -11.78 -8.98 -7.61
C LEU A 74 -10.56 -9.44 -8.42
N ALA A 75 -9.42 -9.64 -7.75
CA ALA A 75 -8.21 -10.15 -8.38
C ALA A 75 -8.41 -11.57 -8.94
N TRP A 76 -9.13 -12.44 -8.22
CA TRP A 76 -9.49 -13.77 -8.69
C TRP A 76 -10.38 -13.72 -9.94
N LEU A 77 -11.42 -12.87 -9.93
CA LEU A 77 -12.31 -12.68 -11.08
C LEU A 77 -11.53 -12.21 -12.31
N LEU A 78 -10.62 -11.24 -12.13
CA LEU A 78 -9.78 -10.75 -13.22
C LEU A 78 -8.81 -11.83 -13.72
N ALA A 79 -8.15 -12.56 -12.81
CA ALA A 79 -7.22 -13.63 -13.15
C ALA A 79 -7.87 -14.74 -13.98
N HIS A 80 -9.15 -15.05 -13.74
CA HIS A 80 -9.90 -16.08 -14.47
C HIS A 80 -10.57 -15.56 -15.74
N ALA A 81 -10.77 -14.25 -15.86
CA ALA A 81 -11.33 -13.63 -17.07
C ALA A 81 -10.26 -13.33 -18.14
N VAL A 82 -8.99 -13.19 -17.73
CA VAL A 82 -7.88 -12.86 -18.62
C VAL A 82 -7.41 -14.09 -19.41
N PRO A 83 -7.10 -13.96 -20.72
CA PRO A 83 -6.56 -15.05 -21.52
C PRO A 83 -5.27 -15.63 -20.94
N THR A 84 -5.05 -16.94 -21.09
CA THR A 84 -3.85 -17.64 -20.61
C THR A 84 -2.54 -17.13 -21.24
N SER A 85 -2.61 -16.42 -22.37
CA SER A 85 -1.46 -15.77 -23.01
C SER A 85 -0.95 -14.54 -22.25
N VAL A 86 -1.76 -13.96 -21.36
CA VAL A 86 -1.37 -12.82 -20.53
C VAL A 86 -1.03 -13.32 -19.14
N ALA A 87 0.20 -13.08 -18.69
CA ALA A 87 0.61 -13.44 -17.33
C ALA A 87 -0.30 -12.76 -16.30
N THR A 88 -0.84 -13.54 -15.37
CA THR A 88 -1.78 -13.05 -14.34
C THR A 88 -1.20 -11.90 -13.53
N SER A 89 0.09 -11.96 -13.17
CA SER A 89 0.78 -10.88 -12.45
C SER A 89 0.73 -9.56 -13.20
N VAL A 90 0.95 -9.59 -14.51
CA VAL A 90 0.92 -8.39 -15.37
C VAL A 90 -0.50 -7.81 -15.41
N ALA A 91 -1.51 -8.65 -15.63
CA ALA A 91 -2.90 -8.20 -15.65
C ALA A 91 -3.32 -7.55 -14.33
N LEU A 92 -2.93 -8.13 -13.19
CA LEU A 92 -3.22 -7.58 -11.87
C LEU A 92 -2.45 -6.26 -11.60
N LYS A 93 -1.18 -6.15 -12.00
CA LYS A 93 -0.39 -4.91 -11.87
C LYS A 93 -1.03 -3.78 -12.68
N LEU A 94 -1.41 -4.06 -13.94
CA LEU A 94 -2.11 -3.11 -14.79
C LEU A 94 -3.45 -2.67 -14.18
N ALA A 95 -4.18 -3.60 -13.57
CA ALA A 95 -5.42 -3.27 -12.86
C ALA A 95 -5.16 -2.35 -11.66
N ASN A 96 -4.12 -2.59 -10.86
CA ASN A 96 -3.79 -1.72 -9.72
C ASN A 96 -3.34 -0.32 -10.17
N ILE A 97 -2.59 -0.20 -11.27
CA ILE A 97 -2.28 1.10 -11.90
C ILE A 97 -3.57 1.81 -12.32
N ALA A 98 -4.48 1.12 -13.00
CA ALA A 98 -5.75 1.71 -13.45
C ALA A 98 -6.65 2.13 -12.27
N VAL A 99 -6.75 1.29 -11.24
CA VAL A 99 -7.48 1.56 -10.00
C VAL A 99 -6.90 2.78 -9.27
N THR A 100 -5.57 2.89 -9.19
CA THR A 100 -4.88 4.04 -8.59
C THR A 100 -5.11 5.31 -9.39
N ALA A 101 -5.04 5.25 -10.72
CA ALA A 101 -5.35 6.37 -11.60
C ALA A 101 -6.81 6.84 -11.44
N ALA A 102 -7.76 5.90 -11.29
CA ALA A 102 -9.16 6.22 -11.00
C ALA A 102 -9.33 6.91 -9.64
N ALA A 103 -8.55 6.52 -8.62
CA ALA A 103 -8.53 7.17 -7.32
C ALA A 103 -8.06 8.63 -7.44
N ILE A 104 -6.96 8.86 -8.15
CA ILE A 104 -6.42 10.20 -8.43
C ILE A 104 -7.45 11.06 -9.18
N LEU A 105 -8.17 10.49 -10.15
CA LEU A 105 -9.23 11.19 -10.87
C LEU A 105 -10.39 11.58 -9.94
N ALA A 106 -10.81 10.70 -9.03
CA ALA A 106 -11.82 11.00 -8.03
C ALA A 106 -11.37 12.15 -7.11
N LEU A 107 -10.11 12.16 -6.67
CA LEU A 107 -9.54 13.26 -5.89
C LEU A 107 -9.47 14.57 -6.69
N TYR A 108 -9.12 14.52 -7.97
CA TYR A 108 -9.21 15.70 -8.83
C TYR A 108 -10.64 16.27 -8.83
N ARG A 109 -11.67 15.41 -8.94
CA ARG A 109 -13.08 15.87 -8.89
C ARG A 109 -13.45 16.53 -7.56
N VAL A 110 -12.94 16.03 -6.44
CA VAL A 110 -13.08 16.64 -5.10
C VAL A 110 -12.40 18.00 -5.06
N SER A 111 -11.14 18.06 -5.47
CA SER A 111 -10.32 19.28 -5.56
C SER A 111 -10.97 20.37 -6.40
N ARG A 112 -11.67 20.01 -7.48
CA ARG A 112 -12.38 20.95 -8.36
C ARG A 112 -13.51 21.71 -7.70
N ARG A 113 -13.96 21.30 -6.51
CA ARG A 113 -15.04 21.96 -5.78
C ARG A 113 -14.55 23.09 -4.89
N PHE A 114 -13.27 23.08 -4.48
CA PHE A 114 -12.74 24.10 -3.58
C PHE A 114 -11.54 24.89 -4.12
N ALA A 115 -10.87 24.39 -5.17
CA ALA A 115 -9.71 25.04 -5.79
C ALA A 115 -9.97 25.43 -7.25
N ALA A 116 -9.20 26.41 -7.74
CA ALA A 116 -9.25 26.81 -9.14
C ALA A 116 -8.86 25.65 -10.08
N PRO A 117 -9.38 25.60 -11.33
CA PRO A 117 -9.06 24.57 -12.31
C PRO A 117 -7.59 24.24 -12.48
N LEU A 118 -6.76 25.29 -12.51
CA LEU A 118 -5.32 25.17 -12.68
C LEU A 118 -4.67 24.61 -11.42
N ALA A 119 -5.06 25.10 -10.25
CA ALA A 119 -4.54 24.65 -8.97
C ALA A 119 -4.86 23.17 -8.69
N ALA A 120 -6.09 22.75 -8.94
CA ALA A 120 -6.47 21.35 -8.83
C ALA A 120 -5.69 20.45 -9.79
N TRP A 121 -5.49 20.90 -11.04
CA TRP A 121 -4.67 20.16 -12.01
C TRP A 121 -3.23 20.04 -11.53
N SER A 122 -2.56 21.16 -11.27
CA SER A 122 -1.17 21.19 -10.85
C SER A 122 -0.95 20.45 -9.53
N GLY A 123 -1.80 20.67 -8.53
CA GLY A 123 -1.69 20.04 -7.21
C GLY A 123 -1.87 18.52 -7.27
N THR A 124 -2.82 18.01 -8.07
CA THR A 124 -3.00 16.55 -8.24
C THR A 124 -1.82 15.91 -8.97
N PHE A 125 -1.24 16.57 -9.98
CA PHE A 125 -0.04 16.06 -10.66
C PHE A 125 1.20 16.11 -9.77
N LEU A 126 1.41 17.21 -9.04
CA LEU A 126 2.49 17.32 -8.06
C LEU A 126 2.38 16.23 -6.99
N PHE A 127 1.17 16.00 -6.46
CA PHE A 127 0.91 14.91 -5.52
C PHE A 127 1.31 13.55 -6.11
N ALA A 128 0.85 13.22 -7.32
CA ALA A 128 1.18 11.94 -7.95
C ALA A 128 2.69 11.78 -8.23
N ALA A 129 3.38 12.88 -8.54
CA ALA A 129 4.81 12.88 -8.86
C ALA A 129 5.69 12.81 -7.61
N LEU A 130 5.32 13.52 -6.55
CA LEU A 130 6.18 13.76 -5.39
C LEU A 130 5.90 12.81 -4.22
N ASN A 131 4.93 11.91 -4.36
CA ASN A 131 4.55 10.98 -3.32
C ASN A 131 4.87 9.53 -3.72
N ASP A 132 5.96 8.99 -3.17
CA ASP A 132 6.46 7.64 -3.46
C ASP A 132 5.46 6.52 -3.14
N SER A 133 4.56 6.76 -2.17
CA SER A 133 3.53 5.80 -1.80
C SER A 133 2.46 5.67 -2.89
N VAL A 134 2.23 6.67 -3.73
CA VAL A 134 1.30 6.53 -4.87
C VAL A 134 1.84 5.48 -5.85
N VAL A 135 3.14 5.54 -6.15
CA VAL A 135 3.81 4.58 -7.03
C VAL A 135 3.81 3.19 -6.41
N PHE A 136 4.13 3.09 -5.12
CA PHE A 136 4.08 1.85 -4.36
C PHE A 136 2.69 1.19 -4.43
N VAL A 137 1.64 1.96 -4.13
CA VAL A 137 0.24 1.50 -4.15
C VAL A 137 -0.19 1.04 -5.54
N ALA A 138 0.29 1.70 -6.60
CA ALA A 138 -0.03 1.34 -7.97
C ALA A 138 0.61 0.02 -8.41
N LEU A 139 1.79 -0.31 -7.87
CA LEU A 139 2.59 -1.45 -8.32
C LEU A 139 2.39 -2.73 -7.53
N GLU A 140 2.15 -2.61 -6.22
CA GLU A 140 2.01 -3.80 -5.41
C GLU A 140 0.75 -4.57 -5.76
N LEU A 141 0.86 -5.88 -5.98
CA LEU A 141 -0.26 -6.83 -6.05
C LEU A 141 -0.90 -7.04 -4.67
N ARG A 142 -1.32 -5.95 -4.03
CA ARG A 142 -1.92 -5.90 -2.70
C ARG A 142 -3.17 -5.04 -2.73
N THR A 143 -3.94 -5.10 -1.65
CA THR A 143 -5.22 -4.39 -1.54
C THR A 143 -5.12 -2.86 -1.60
N TYR A 144 -3.92 -2.28 -1.43
CA TYR A 144 -3.74 -0.85 -1.24
C TYR A 144 -4.30 0.01 -2.38
N ALA A 145 -4.20 -0.44 -3.64
CA ALA A 145 -4.79 0.28 -4.78
C ALA A 145 -6.31 0.40 -4.64
N LEU A 146 -6.98 -0.73 -4.39
CA LEU A 146 -8.43 -0.78 -4.22
C LEU A 146 -8.86 -0.01 -2.97
N TYR A 147 -8.11 -0.15 -1.88
CA TYR A 147 -8.35 0.57 -0.64
C TYR A 147 -8.30 2.09 -0.84
N PHE A 148 -7.27 2.57 -1.57
CA PHE A 148 -7.14 3.97 -1.93
C PHE A 148 -8.28 4.45 -2.83
N LEU A 149 -8.68 3.68 -3.84
CA LEU A 149 -9.81 4.00 -4.70
C LEU A 149 -11.12 4.09 -3.91
N CYS A 150 -11.43 3.11 -3.07
CA CYS A 150 -12.63 3.11 -2.25
C CYS A 150 -12.67 4.33 -1.32
N ALA A 151 -11.54 4.70 -0.70
CA ALA A 151 -11.46 5.90 0.14
C ALA A 151 -11.64 7.19 -0.68
N ALA A 152 -11.03 7.30 -1.85
CA ALA A 152 -11.16 8.47 -2.73
C ALA A 152 -12.59 8.64 -3.27
N LEU A 153 -13.22 7.54 -3.69
CA LEU A 153 -14.63 7.54 -4.12
C LEU A 153 -15.57 7.86 -2.95
N ALA A 154 -15.29 7.34 -1.76
CA ALA A 154 -16.06 7.66 -0.55
C ALA A 154 -16.01 9.16 -0.26
N VAL A 155 -14.80 9.77 -0.31
CA VAL A 155 -14.64 11.22 -0.14
C VAL A 155 -15.43 12.00 -1.18
N TRP A 156 -15.35 11.60 -2.46
CA TRP A 156 -16.08 12.26 -3.54
C TRP A 156 -17.60 12.15 -3.42
N LEU A 157 -18.12 10.96 -3.13
CA LEU A 157 -19.55 10.72 -2.98
C LEU A 157 -20.10 11.34 -1.69
N GLN A 158 -19.35 11.31 -0.60
CA GLN A 158 -19.69 12.02 0.64
C GLN A 158 -19.78 13.52 0.39
N GLN A 159 -18.84 14.10 -0.37
CA GLN A 159 -18.93 15.49 -0.77
C GLN A 159 -20.20 15.79 -1.58
N ARG A 160 -20.49 14.98 -2.60
CA ARG A 160 -21.71 15.14 -3.41
C ARG A 160 -22.97 15.01 -2.58
N LEU A 161 -23.00 14.07 -1.63
CA LEU A 161 -24.10 13.91 -0.69
C LEU A 161 -24.27 15.17 0.17
N THR A 162 -23.17 15.73 0.69
CA THR A 162 -23.22 16.97 1.48
C THR A 162 -23.64 18.18 0.66
N GLU A 163 -23.40 18.21 -0.65
CA GLU A 163 -23.74 19.33 -1.54
C GLU A 163 -25.16 19.22 -2.12
N PHE A 164 -25.59 18.02 -2.51
CA PHE A 164 -26.83 17.80 -3.27
C PHE A 164 -27.90 16.99 -2.53
N GLY A 165 -27.56 16.21 -1.51
CA GLY A 165 -28.53 15.44 -0.71
C GLY A 165 -29.33 14.39 -1.50
N ARG A 166 -28.82 13.88 -2.62
CA ARG A 166 -29.55 12.96 -3.51
C ARG A 166 -29.49 11.52 -2.99
N THR A 167 -30.62 10.79 -3.03
CA THR A 167 -30.70 9.37 -2.64
C THR A 167 -29.74 8.48 -3.42
N ARG A 168 -29.54 8.76 -4.73
CA ARG A 168 -28.55 8.06 -5.55
C ARG A 168 -27.14 8.17 -4.95
N ASP A 169 -26.76 9.35 -4.46
CA ASP A 169 -25.44 9.56 -3.87
C ASP A 169 -25.34 8.82 -2.52
N THR A 170 -26.42 8.75 -1.75
CA THR A 170 -26.49 7.93 -0.51
C THR A 170 -26.29 6.45 -0.80
N ILE A 171 -27.00 5.87 -1.79
CA ILE A 171 -26.89 4.44 -2.14
C ILE A 171 -25.47 4.13 -2.64
N LEU A 172 -24.93 4.94 -3.55
CA LEU A 172 -23.58 4.75 -4.07
C LEU A 172 -22.53 4.87 -2.95
N LEU A 173 -22.70 5.85 -2.05
CA LEU A 173 -21.80 6.00 -0.91
C LEU A 173 -21.89 4.80 0.04
N ALA A 174 -23.08 4.24 0.26
CA ALA A 174 -23.26 3.04 1.07
C ALA A 174 -22.49 1.83 0.51
N LEU A 175 -22.59 1.61 -0.80
CA LEU A 175 -21.85 0.54 -1.48
C LEU A 175 -20.33 0.77 -1.38
N VAL A 176 -19.87 2.01 -1.57
CA VAL A 176 -18.44 2.34 -1.48
C VAL A 176 -17.92 2.27 -0.05
N TYR A 177 -18.69 2.65 0.96
CA TYR A 177 -18.30 2.47 2.37
C TYR A 177 -18.22 0.99 2.75
N ALA A 178 -19.16 0.15 2.29
CA ALA A 178 -19.05 -1.29 2.48
C ALA A 178 -17.82 -1.87 1.77
N ALA A 179 -17.56 -1.44 0.54
CA ALA A 179 -16.36 -1.82 -0.20
C ALA A 179 -15.07 -1.36 0.49
N LEU A 180 -15.06 -0.15 1.06
CA LEU A 180 -13.94 0.38 1.84
C LEU A 180 -13.66 -0.49 3.06
N ALA A 181 -14.69 -0.83 3.84
CA ALA A 181 -14.57 -1.71 5.01
C ALA A 181 -14.10 -3.14 4.66
N LEU A 182 -14.47 -3.65 3.47
CA LEU A 182 -14.06 -4.97 2.98
C LEU A 182 -12.76 -4.96 2.16
N SER A 183 -12.16 -3.79 1.91
CA SER A 183 -10.87 -3.70 1.20
C SER A 183 -9.68 -3.86 2.15
N HIS A 184 -9.77 -3.32 3.38
CA HIS A 184 -8.69 -3.35 4.35
C HIS A 184 -9.26 -3.35 5.77
N THR A 185 -8.58 -3.95 6.74
CA THR A 185 -9.03 -4.04 8.14
C THR A 185 -9.26 -2.66 8.77
N PHE A 186 -8.44 -1.67 8.43
CA PHE A 186 -8.63 -0.27 8.83
C PHE A 186 -9.66 0.51 8.02
N GLY A 187 -10.29 -0.11 7.03
CA GLY A 187 -11.26 0.55 6.16
C GLY A 187 -12.47 1.10 6.92
N ILE A 188 -12.95 0.36 7.93
CA ILE A 188 -14.09 0.81 8.75
C ILE A 188 -13.78 2.09 9.55
N ALA A 189 -12.54 2.24 10.04
CA ALA A 189 -12.12 3.45 10.73
C ALA A 189 -12.13 4.66 9.79
N HIS A 190 -11.69 4.46 8.54
CA HIS A 190 -11.73 5.51 7.53
C HIS A 190 -13.15 5.85 7.07
N VAL A 191 -14.09 4.89 7.04
CA VAL A 191 -15.52 5.19 6.89
C VAL A 191 -15.97 6.16 7.98
N GLY A 192 -15.63 5.88 9.24
CA GLY A 192 -15.94 6.76 10.38
C GLY A 192 -15.36 8.17 10.23
N THR A 193 -14.07 8.27 9.87
CA THR A 193 -13.40 9.56 9.66
C THR A 193 -14.03 10.38 8.53
N ILE A 194 -14.30 9.77 7.38
CA ILE A 194 -14.89 10.45 6.21
C ILE A 194 -16.35 10.86 6.52
N ALA A 195 -17.13 9.97 7.13
CA ALA A 195 -18.51 10.25 7.54
C ALA A 195 -18.57 11.40 8.54
N LEU A 196 -17.72 11.40 9.57
CA LEU A 196 -17.64 12.45 10.56
C LEU A 196 -17.26 13.80 9.94
N ALA A 197 -16.24 13.83 9.08
CA ALA A 197 -15.87 15.05 8.34
C ALA A 197 -17.06 15.57 7.50
N GLY A 198 -17.79 14.67 6.84
CA GLY A 198 -19.00 15.01 6.07
C GLY A 198 -20.09 15.62 6.94
N MET A 199 -20.42 14.98 8.06
CA MET A 199 -21.42 15.45 9.03
C MET A 199 -21.07 16.82 9.61
N LEU A 200 -19.82 17.01 10.04
CA LEU A 200 -19.36 18.28 10.63
C LEU A 200 -19.31 19.40 9.59
N SER A 201 -18.97 19.10 8.32
CA SER A 201 -18.91 20.11 7.27
C SER A 201 -20.28 20.69 6.88
N ALA A 202 -21.35 19.89 7.02
CA ALA A 202 -22.73 20.19 6.62
C ALA A 202 -23.72 20.14 7.79
N TRP A 203 -23.24 20.41 9.01
CA TRP A 203 -24.02 20.32 10.26
C TRP A 203 -25.39 21.02 10.22
N PRO A 204 -25.53 22.26 9.70
CA PRO A 204 -26.81 22.99 9.74
C PRO A 204 -27.94 22.32 8.94
N ASP A 205 -27.62 21.60 7.86
CA ASP A 205 -28.60 21.16 6.86
C ASP A 205 -29.27 19.81 7.21
N ARG A 206 -28.98 19.24 8.40
CA ARG A 206 -29.46 17.92 8.86
C ARG A 206 -29.16 16.74 7.92
N ARG A 207 -28.30 16.93 6.91
CA ARG A 207 -27.87 15.92 5.94
C ARG A 207 -27.05 14.78 6.58
N TRP A 208 -26.61 14.96 7.82
CA TRP A 208 -25.93 13.95 8.62
C TRP A 208 -26.72 12.64 8.74
N LYS A 209 -28.07 12.68 8.70
CA LYS A 209 -28.90 11.47 8.70
C LYS A 209 -28.62 10.57 7.50
N LEU A 210 -28.45 11.16 6.32
CA LEU A 210 -28.13 10.41 5.10
C LEU A 210 -26.72 9.84 5.15
N THR A 211 -25.78 10.56 5.77
CA THR A 211 -24.42 10.05 6.00
C THR A 211 -24.44 8.83 6.93
N ILE A 212 -25.20 8.86 8.02
CA ILE A 212 -25.36 7.71 8.93
C ILE A 212 -25.98 6.53 8.17
N LEU A 213 -27.07 6.77 7.43
CA LEU A 213 -27.70 5.73 6.62
C LEU A 213 -26.73 5.11 5.61
N ALA A 214 -25.87 5.92 4.98
CA ALA A 214 -24.84 5.42 4.07
C ALA A 214 -23.75 4.61 4.81
N ALA A 215 -23.43 4.91 6.07
CA ALA A 215 -22.42 4.19 6.83
C ALA A 215 -22.90 2.82 7.35
N CYS A 216 -24.21 2.62 7.54
CA CYS A 216 -24.77 1.37 8.10
C CYS A 216 -24.31 0.09 7.37
N PRO A 217 -24.34 -0.01 6.02
CA PRO A 217 -23.88 -1.21 5.32
C PRO A 217 -22.41 -1.56 5.59
N ALA A 218 -21.55 -0.58 5.80
CA ALA A 218 -20.15 -0.83 6.13
C ALA A 218 -19.98 -1.45 7.52
N ILE A 219 -20.77 -0.99 8.50
CA ILE A 219 -20.79 -1.55 9.84
C ILE A 219 -21.28 -3.01 9.78
N VAL A 220 -22.35 -3.29 9.04
CA VAL A 220 -22.89 -4.65 8.86
C VAL A 220 -21.86 -5.54 8.16
N ALA A 221 -21.24 -5.08 7.08
CA ALA A 221 -20.22 -5.84 6.35
C ALA A 221 -19.00 -6.15 7.23
N PHE A 222 -18.53 -5.16 8.01
CA PHE A 222 -17.42 -5.36 8.95
C PHE A 222 -17.80 -6.33 10.08
N ALA A 223 -18.99 -6.20 10.65
CA ALA A 223 -19.48 -7.09 11.69
C ALA A 223 -19.60 -8.54 11.19
N ALA A 224 -20.08 -8.74 9.96
CA ALA A 224 -20.15 -10.05 9.33
C ALA A 224 -18.76 -10.66 9.08
N TRP A 225 -17.73 -9.83 8.86
CA TRP A 225 -16.35 -10.29 8.68
C TRP A 225 -15.61 -10.59 10.01
N MET A 226 -16.11 -10.05 11.13
CA MET A 226 -15.41 -10.08 12.41
C MET A 226 -14.99 -11.49 12.91
N PRO A 227 -15.82 -12.55 12.78
CA PRO A 227 -15.40 -13.90 13.16
C PRO A 227 -14.19 -14.40 12.37
N PHE A 228 -14.15 -14.09 11.07
CA PHE A 228 -13.04 -14.47 10.20
C PHE A 228 -11.79 -13.65 10.51
N PHE A 229 -11.95 -12.36 10.80
CA PHE A 229 -10.83 -11.53 11.24
C PHE A 229 -10.19 -12.04 12.54
N ALA A 230 -10.99 -12.53 13.50
CA ALA A 230 -10.47 -13.16 14.72
C ALA A 230 -9.61 -14.39 14.39
N GLN A 231 -10.00 -15.19 13.39
CA GLN A 231 -9.21 -16.33 12.90
C GLN A 231 -7.94 -15.87 12.17
N GLN A 232 -8.01 -14.86 11.31
CA GLN A 232 -6.86 -14.30 10.60
C GLN A 232 -5.82 -13.74 11.57
N SER A 233 -6.25 -12.97 12.57
CA SER A 233 -5.38 -12.36 13.58
C SER A 233 -4.70 -13.39 14.48
N ALA A 234 -5.23 -14.61 14.58
CA ALA A 234 -4.58 -15.69 15.34
C ALA A 234 -3.22 -16.13 14.73
N VAL A 235 -2.97 -15.81 13.45
CA VAL A 235 -1.67 -16.02 12.80
C VAL A 235 -0.56 -15.20 13.47
N GLY A 236 -0.89 -14.09 14.14
CA GLY A 236 0.07 -13.27 14.88
C GLY A 236 0.30 -13.73 16.33
N ARG A 237 -0.11 -14.95 16.72
CA ARG A 237 0.14 -15.47 18.08
C ARG A 237 1.40 -16.36 18.09
N PRO A 238 2.18 -16.36 19.19
CA PRO A 238 1.98 -15.60 20.42
C PRO A 238 2.42 -14.12 20.34
N TYR A 239 3.13 -13.74 19.28
CA TYR A 239 3.58 -12.38 19.02
C TYR A 239 3.49 -12.02 17.53
N ILE A 240 3.31 -10.74 17.24
CA ILE A 240 3.08 -10.22 15.88
C ILE A 240 4.40 -9.85 15.18
N TRP A 241 4.40 -9.82 13.84
CA TRP A 241 5.60 -9.62 13.02
C TRP A 241 6.26 -8.25 13.11
N PHE A 242 5.60 -7.27 13.70
CA PHE A 242 6.10 -5.90 13.84
C PHE A 242 6.07 -5.45 15.29
N GLY A 243 7.04 -4.63 15.69
CA GLY A 243 7.08 -4.09 17.05
C GLY A 243 6.54 -2.68 17.16
N PRO A 244 6.71 -2.04 18.33
CA PRO A 244 6.30 -0.66 18.54
C PRO A 244 6.88 0.25 17.45
N PRO A 245 6.06 1.09 16.79
CA PRO A 245 6.53 1.98 15.75
C PRO A 245 7.42 3.06 16.35
N ASP A 246 8.44 3.48 15.61
CA ASP A 246 9.26 4.63 15.95
C ASP A 246 8.66 5.92 15.36
N ALA A 247 9.35 7.05 15.55
CA ALA A 247 8.95 8.32 14.95
C ALA A 247 9.07 8.29 13.42
N SER A 248 10.03 7.54 12.87
CA SER A 248 10.21 7.44 11.41
C SER A 248 9.00 6.78 10.75
N ALA A 249 8.42 5.74 11.38
CA ALA A 249 7.18 5.12 10.95
C ALA A 249 6.01 6.11 10.95
N LEU A 250 5.85 6.94 12.00
CA LEU A 250 4.82 7.98 12.03
C LEU A 250 4.97 8.94 10.84
N LEU A 251 6.18 9.44 10.60
CA LEU A 251 6.47 10.38 9.52
C LEU A 251 6.19 9.75 8.15
N GLN A 252 6.57 8.49 7.94
CA GLN A 252 6.22 7.73 6.74
C GLN A 252 4.70 7.54 6.62
N GLY A 253 4.00 7.27 7.71
CA GLY A 253 2.54 7.12 7.70
C GLY A 253 1.84 8.42 7.34
N LEU A 254 2.28 9.56 7.89
CA LEU A 254 1.67 10.88 7.66
C LEU A 254 2.02 11.49 6.30
N PHE A 255 3.26 11.30 5.83
CA PHE A 255 3.82 12.01 4.69
C PHE A 255 4.34 11.12 3.56
N SER A 256 4.28 9.79 3.70
CA SER A 256 4.78 8.80 2.74
C SER A 256 6.31 8.70 2.59
N SER A 257 7.03 9.82 2.52
CA SER A 257 8.49 9.83 2.44
C SER A 257 9.10 11.08 3.10
N PRO A 258 10.41 11.07 3.43
CA PRO A 258 11.09 12.24 3.99
C PRO A 258 11.00 13.48 3.09
N ILE A 259 11.05 13.31 1.76
CA ILE A 259 10.95 14.41 0.80
C ILE A 259 9.54 14.99 0.84
N ALA A 260 8.52 14.15 0.79
CA ALA A 260 7.13 14.57 0.87
C ALA A 260 6.79 15.25 2.22
N MET A 261 7.45 14.85 3.32
CA MET A 261 7.36 15.55 4.61
C MET A 261 7.86 17.00 4.51
N TRP A 262 9.05 17.22 3.93
CA TRP A 262 9.59 18.59 3.80
C TRP A 262 8.71 19.46 2.90
N ILE A 263 8.19 18.90 1.81
CA ILE A 263 7.23 19.59 0.96
C ILE A 263 5.99 19.96 1.78
N ALA A 264 5.39 19.00 2.49
CA ALA A 264 4.21 19.24 3.31
C ALA A 264 4.44 20.30 4.39
N ILE A 265 5.63 20.35 5.03
CA ILE A 265 5.99 21.39 6.00
C ILE A 265 5.96 22.78 5.35
N VAL A 266 6.56 22.94 4.17
CA VAL A 266 6.55 24.20 3.43
C VAL A 266 5.13 24.60 3.04
N GLU A 267 4.33 23.64 2.58
CA GLU A 267 2.93 23.86 2.20
C GLU A 267 2.08 24.30 3.39
N LEU A 268 2.18 23.59 4.51
CA LEU A 268 1.49 23.91 5.76
C LEU A 268 1.90 25.29 6.28
N TYR A 269 3.20 25.61 6.25
CA TYR A 269 3.68 26.93 6.64
C TYR A 269 3.08 28.03 5.75
N GLY A 270 3.12 27.87 4.43
CA GLY A 270 2.54 28.83 3.49
C GLY A 270 1.03 29.02 3.69
N LEU A 271 0.29 27.93 3.88
CA LEU A 271 -1.15 27.95 4.16
C LEU A 271 -1.46 28.61 5.50
N ALA A 272 -0.69 28.30 6.55
CA ALA A 272 -0.84 28.90 7.88
C ALA A 272 -0.58 30.42 7.84
N SER A 273 0.49 30.86 7.16
CA SER A 273 0.78 32.28 6.96
C SER A 273 -0.35 33.00 6.22
N ALA A 274 -0.91 32.39 5.17
CA ALA A 274 -2.03 32.95 4.44
C ALA A 274 -3.30 33.03 5.28
N ALA A 275 -3.59 31.99 6.07
CA ALA A 275 -4.73 31.96 6.99
C ALA A 275 -4.60 33.02 8.09
N LEU A 276 -3.43 33.16 8.71
CA LEU A 276 -3.16 34.19 9.72
C LEU A 276 -3.29 35.61 9.15
N TRP A 277 -2.78 35.83 7.94
CA TRP A 277 -2.95 37.10 7.24
C TRP A 277 -4.44 37.40 6.97
N LEU A 278 -5.20 36.41 6.51
CA LEU A 278 -6.63 36.55 6.24
C LEU A 278 -7.42 36.82 7.53
N TRP A 279 -7.08 36.14 8.63
CA TRP A 279 -7.65 36.36 9.94
C TRP A 279 -7.44 37.79 10.42
N ARG A 280 -6.19 38.29 10.34
CA ARG A 280 -5.84 39.67 10.75
C ARG A 280 -6.51 40.75 9.90
N LYS A 281 -6.66 40.52 8.59
CA LYS A 281 -7.18 41.55 7.66
C LYS A 281 -8.68 41.46 7.44
N ARG A 282 -9.29 40.27 7.58
CA ARG A 282 -10.70 40.00 7.25
C ARG A 282 -11.30 38.94 8.20
N PRO A 283 -11.37 39.20 9.52
CA PRO A 283 -11.86 38.20 10.48
C PRO A 283 -13.30 37.76 10.20
N ALA A 284 -14.16 38.68 9.75
CA ALA A 284 -15.53 38.37 9.36
C ALA A 284 -15.62 37.33 8.21
N LEU A 285 -14.66 37.36 7.27
CA LEU A 285 -14.60 36.37 6.20
C LEU A 285 -14.23 34.99 6.74
N VAL A 286 -13.28 34.91 7.67
CA VAL A 286 -12.90 33.64 8.30
C VAL A 286 -14.06 33.05 9.11
N LEU A 287 -14.77 33.87 9.88
CA LEU A 287 -15.99 33.45 10.58
C LEU A 287 -17.07 32.97 9.58
N ALA A 288 -17.22 33.66 8.45
CA ALA A 288 -18.13 33.24 7.39
C ALA A 288 -17.71 31.90 6.74
N MET A 289 -16.41 31.57 6.69
CA MET A 289 -15.94 30.25 6.21
C MET A 289 -16.47 29.12 7.10
N PHE A 290 -16.59 29.33 8.41
CA PHE A 290 -17.12 28.34 9.34
C PHE A 290 -18.65 28.19 9.28
N ARG A 291 -19.38 29.25 8.92
CA ARG A 291 -20.85 29.27 8.98
C ARG A 291 -21.56 29.12 7.64
N SER A 292 -20.98 29.65 6.56
CA SER A 292 -21.66 29.73 5.26
C SER A 292 -21.57 28.42 4.47
N ALA A 293 -22.66 28.01 3.85
CA ALA A 293 -22.69 26.85 2.95
C ALA A 293 -21.72 26.99 1.76
N ARG A 294 -21.40 28.23 1.34
CA ARG A 294 -20.46 28.50 0.23
C ARG A 294 -19.07 27.90 0.46
N TRP A 295 -18.64 27.82 1.72
CA TRP A 295 -17.31 27.33 2.10
C TRP A 295 -17.30 25.87 2.56
N GLN A 296 -18.43 25.17 2.41
CA GLN A 296 -18.55 23.78 2.84
C GLN A 296 -17.49 22.86 2.18
N PRO A 297 -17.17 22.96 0.88
CA PRO A 297 -16.12 22.15 0.28
C PRO A 297 -14.74 22.34 0.92
N GLN A 298 -14.35 23.58 1.24
CA GLN A 298 -13.10 23.89 1.92
C GLN A 298 -13.09 23.35 3.36
N ARG A 299 -14.20 23.51 4.09
CA ARG A 299 -14.34 22.95 5.44
C ARG A 299 -14.22 21.44 5.43
N TYR A 300 -14.89 20.77 4.49
CA TYR A 300 -14.84 19.32 4.36
C TYR A 300 -13.42 18.82 4.06
N ALA A 301 -12.72 19.47 3.12
CA ALA A 301 -11.32 19.14 2.82
C ALA A 301 -10.41 19.32 4.05
N ALA A 302 -10.55 20.42 4.79
CA ALA A 302 -9.77 20.64 6.02
C ALA A 302 -10.07 19.60 7.10
N LEU A 303 -11.35 19.26 7.31
CA LEU A 303 -11.77 18.23 8.26
C LEU A 303 -11.26 16.83 7.87
N LEU A 304 -11.17 16.52 6.58
CA LEU A 304 -10.56 15.27 6.11
C LEU A 304 -9.07 15.22 6.40
N VAL A 305 -8.31 16.29 6.11
CA VAL A 305 -6.88 16.37 6.41
C VAL A 305 -6.63 16.15 7.90
N LEU A 306 -7.42 16.83 8.76
CA LEU A 306 -7.33 16.68 10.21
C LEU A 306 -7.75 15.29 10.67
N GLY A 307 -8.85 14.75 10.14
CA GLY A 307 -9.39 13.46 10.57
C GLY A 307 -8.49 12.28 10.18
N LEU A 308 -7.98 12.26 8.94
CA LEU A 308 -7.09 11.20 8.46
C LEU A 308 -5.74 11.23 9.17
N SER A 309 -5.12 12.42 9.29
CA SER A 309 -3.85 12.58 9.99
C SER A 309 -4.00 12.31 11.49
N GLY A 310 -5.11 12.77 12.08
CA GLY A 310 -5.45 12.52 13.48
C GLY A 310 -5.63 11.04 13.75
N PHE A 311 -6.33 10.31 12.88
CA PHE A 311 -6.47 8.85 12.99
C PHE A 311 -5.11 8.14 12.94
N ALA A 312 -4.25 8.49 11.98
CA ALA A 312 -2.90 7.93 11.90
C ALA A 312 -2.10 8.19 13.19
N LEU A 313 -2.12 9.43 13.70
CA LEU A 313 -1.46 9.78 14.95
C LEU A 313 -2.03 8.99 16.14
N THR A 314 -3.35 8.86 16.25
CA THR A 314 -3.99 8.09 17.32
C THR A 314 -3.55 6.63 17.30
N ILE A 315 -3.57 5.97 16.14
CA ILE A 315 -3.15 4.57 16.06
C ILE A 315 -1.65 4.41 16.30
N TRP A 316 -0.83 5.36 15.88
CA TRP A 316 0.59 5.37 16.23
C TRP A 316 0.78 5.46 17.75
N THR A 317 0.11 6.40 18.41
CA THR A 317 0.18 6.55 19.88
C THR A 317 -0.28 5.28 20.60
N VAL A 318 -1.41 4.70 20.20
CA VAL A 318 -1.89 3.42 20.75
C VAL A 318 -0.89 2.29 20.51
N SER A 319 -0.21 2.29 19.35
CA SER A 319 0.78 1.28 19.00
C SER A 319 2.08 1.36 19.79
N VAL A 320 2.48 2.57 20.16
CA VAL A 320 3.63 2.80 21.05
C VAL A 320 3.27 2.40 22.47
N LEU A 321 2.07 2.74 22.94
CA LEU A 321 1.71 2.61 24.35
C LEU A 321 1.18 1.22 24.73
N TRP A 322 0.40 0.56 23.87
CA TRP A 322 -0.40 -0.61 24.26
C TRP A 322 -0.11 -1.85 23.41
N PHE A 323 -0.34 -1.79 22.10
CA PHE A 323 -0.22 -2.95 21.22
C PHE A 323 0.22 -2.51 19.83
N PRO A 324 1.36 -3.00 19.31
CA PRO A 324 1.82 -2.65 17.98
C PRO A 324 0.77 -2.98 16.91
N MET A 325 0.18 -1.96 16.30
CA MET A 325 -0.77 -2.09 15.18
C MET A 325 -0.51 -1.10 14.03
N PHE A 326 0.49 -0.23 14.16
CA PHE A 326 0.81 0.81 13.18
C PHE A 326 1.86 0.32 12.19
N VAL A 327 1.44 0.15 10.94
CA VAL A 327 2.34 -0.05 9.79
C VAL A 327 2.05 1.06 8.79
N PRO A 328 3.03 1.87 8.36
CA PRO A 328 2.78 3.06 7.54
C PRO A 328 1.90 2.81 6.30
N ARG A 329 2.15 1.71 5.57
CA ARG A 329 1.37 1.34 4.38
C ARG A 329 -0.11 1.04 4.64
N TYR A 330 -0.50 0.71 5.88
CA TYR A 330 -1.91 0.49 6.25
C TYR A 330 -2.73 1.78 6.32
N PHE A 331 -2.08 2.94 6.28
CA PHE A 331 -2.70 4.25 6.26
C PHE A 331 -2.74 4.83 4.84
N THR A 332 -2.88 3.98 3.82
CA THR A 332 -2.99 4.42 2.41
C THR A 332 -3.97 5.57 2.18
N PRO A 333 -5.15 5.66 2.84
CA PRO A 333 -6.05 6.80 2.67
C PRO A 333 -5.46 8.15 3.12
N GLN A 334 -4.36 8.17 3.89
CA GLN A 334 -3.62 9.39 4.20
C GLN A 334 -3.08 10.09 2.94
N LEU A 335 -2.92 9.35 1.84
CA LEU A 335 -2.66 9.93 0.50
C LEU A 335 -3.69 10.99 0.09
N ILE A 336 -4.94 10.87 0.55
CA ILE A 336 -5.98 11.87 0.32
C ILE A 336 -5.60 13.18 1.01
N ALA A 337 -5.14 13.14 2.26
CA ALA A 337 -4.71 14.34 2.98
C ALA A 337 -3.53 15.02 2.27
N GLY A 338 -2.55 14.24 1.80
CA GLY A 338 -1.44 14.74 0.98
C GLY A 338 -1.92 15.42 -0.30
N CYS A 339 -2.82 14.79 -1.07
CA CYS A 339 -3.37 15.37 -2.28
C CYS A 339 -4.13 16.68 -2.02
N LEU A 340 -4.95 16.73 -0.95
CA LEU A 340 -5.69 17.94 -0.58
C LEU A 340 -4.76 19.08 -0.18
N LEU A 341 -3.65 18.79 0.50
CA LEU A 341 -2.63 19.76 0.90
C LEU A 341 -1.93 20.38 -0.33
N HIS A 342 -1.43 19.55 -1.25
CA HIS A 342 -0.80 20.00 -2.49
C HIS A 342 -1.74 20.89 -3.33
N VAL A 343 -3.03 20.52 -3.41
CA VAL A 343 -4.03 21.30 -4.14
C VAL A 343 -4.31 22.63 -3.46
N ALA A 344 -4.48 22.65 -2.14
CA ALA A 344 -4.71 23.88 -1.39
C ALA A 344 -3.52 24.84 -1.53
N PHE A 345 -2.30 24.32 -1.45
CA PHE A 345 -1.08 25.12 -1.64
C PHE A 345 -0.97 25.63 -3.08
N ALA A 346 -1.24 24.79 -4.09
CA ALA A 346 -1.27 25.23 -5.49
C ALA A 346 -2.30 26.34 -5.72
N ASP A 347 -3.45 26.30 -5.05
CA ASP A 347 -4.48 27.36 -5.14
C ASP A 347 -3.99 28.68 -4.54
N LEU A 348 -3.29 28.62 -3.40
CA LEU A 348 -2.61 29.77 -2.80
C LEU A 348 -1.59 30.39 -3.76
N VAL A 349 -0.71 29.57 -4.36
CA VAL A 349 0.32 30.04 -5.30
C VAL A 349 -0.33 30.69 -6.53
N VAL A 350 -1.36 30.05 -7.10
CA VAL A 350 -2.12 30.60 -8.25
C VAL A 350 -2.80 31.93 -7.87
N ALA A 351 -3.38 32.04 -6.67
CA ALA A 351 -4.01 33.26 -6.19
C ALA A 351 -3.00 34.41 -6.02
N ILE A 352 -1.81 34.13 -5.47
CA ILE A 352 -0.73 35.12 -5.33
C ILE A 352 -0.23 35.56 -6.70
N ALA A 353 0.05 34.62 -7.60
CA ALA A 353 0.53 34.90 -8.94
C ALA A 353 -0.44 35.79 -9.73
N ARG A 354 -1.76 35.54 -9.66
CA ARG A 354 -2.78 36.38 -10.31
C ARG A 354 -2.76 37.83 -9.84
N ARG A 355 -2.47 38.06 -8.56
CA ARG A 355 -2.43 39.41 -7.96
C ARG A 355 -1.14 40.15 -8.27
N ARG A 356 0.01 39.47 -8.26
CA ARG A 356 1.34 40.11 -8.37
C ARG A 356 1.91 40.18 -9.79
N LEU A 357 1.61 39.21 -10.64
CA LEU A 357 2.15 39.17 -12.00
C LEU A 357 1.11 39.79 -12.94
N THR A 358 1.28 41.06 -13.29
CA THR A 358 0.47 41.73 -14.33
C THR A 358 0.99 41.40 -15.74
N ALA A 359 2.31 41.38 -15.94
CA ALA A 359 2.96 41.11 -17.23
C ALA A 359 3.30 39.62 -17.50
N GLY A 360 3.48 38.78 -16.47
CA GLY A 360 3.95 37.38 -16.58
C GLY A 360 2.86 36.28 -16.53
N ARG A 361 1.57 36.65 -16.63
CA ARG A 361 0.43 35.73 -16.47
C ARG A 361 0.42 34.52 -17.41
N PRO A 362 0.72 34.63 -18.72
CA PRO A 362 0.66 33.48 -19.62
C PRO A 362 1.79 32.49 -19.33
N ALA A 363 3.03 32.98 -19.13
CA ALA A 363 4.18 32.12 -18.82
C ALA A 363 3.97 31.30 -17.54
N PHE A 364 3.48 31.93 -16.47
CA PHE A 364 3.15 31.22 -15.22
C PHE A 364 2.07 30.14 -15.43
N ARG A 365 1.03 30.43 -16.23
CA ARG A 365 -0.02 29.43 -16.53
C ARG A 365 0.53 28.27 -17.36
N VAL A 366 1.44 28.51 -18.31
CA VAL A 366 2.12 27.46 -19.08
C VAL A 366 2.96 26.59 -18.15
N LEU A 367 3.80 27.20 -17.30
CA LEU A 367 4.64 26.50 -16.33
C LEU A 367 3.81 25.57 -15.43
N MET A 368 2.74 26.09 -14.82
CA MET A 368 1.86 25.31 -13.95
C MET A 368 1.08 24.21 -14.68
N THR A 369 0.92 24.31 -16.00
CA THR A 369 0.25 23.27 -16.81
C THR A 369 1.21 22.17 -17.25
N LEU A 370 2.46 22.54 -17.58
CA LEU A 370 3.46 21.64 -18.17
C LEU A 370 4.36 20.95 -17.14
N VAL A 371 4.89 21.70 -16.17
CA VAL A 371 5.93 21.18 -15.26
C VAL A 371 5.43 20.03 -14.40
N PRO A 372 4.24 20.09 -13.75
CA PRO A 372 3.82 18.98 -12.90
C PRO A 372 3.63 17.65 -13.66
N PRO A 373 2.98 17.61 -14.83
CA PRO A 373 2.95 16.39 -15.65
C PRO A 373 4.33 15.91 -16.10
N LEU A 374 5.24 16.81 -16.50
CA LEU A 374 6.59 16.43 -16.90
C LEU A 374 7.39 15.85 -15.73
N LEU A 375 7.24 16.41 -14.55
CA LEU A 375 7.84 15.89 -13.32
C LEU A 375 7.31 14.49 -12.99
N LEU A 376 5.99 14.26 -13.11
CA LEU A 376 5.41 12.93 -12.97
C LEU A 376 6.03 11.95 -13.97
N CYS A 377 6.16 12.36 -15.23
CA CYS A 377 6.78 11.51 -16.25
C CYS A 377 8.24 11.20 -15.92
N ALA A 378 9.01 12.18 -15.46
CA ALA A 378 10.39 11.98 -15.04
C ALA A 378 10.46 10.94 -13.91
N VAL A 379 9.62 11.07 -12.88
CA VAL A 379 9.57 10.14 -11.75
C VAL A 379 9.15 8.73 -12.17
N LEU A 380 8.14 8.60 -13.03
CA LEU A 380 7.70 7.30 -13.56
C LEU A 380 8.81 6.63 -14.39
N LEU A 381 9.53 7.40 -15.21
CA LEU A 381 10.59 6.87 -16.09
C LEU A 381 11.92 6.63 -15.37
N SER A 382 12.20 7.35 -14.28
CA SER A 382 13.38 7.14 -13.43
C SER A 382 13.13 6.16 -12.30
N GLY A 383 11.88 5.78 -12.06
CA GLY A 383 11.50 4.88 -10.98
C GLY A 383 12.10 3.51 -11.22
N ASP A 384 13.00 3.09 -10.33
CA ASP A 384 13.54 1.74 -10.40
C ASP A 384 12.42 0.73 -10.15
N SER A 385 12.06 -0.02 -11.18
CA SER A 385 11.10 -1.13 -11.08
C SER A 385 11.65 -2.31 -10.28
N ALA A 386 12.98 -2.38 -10.10
CA ALA A 386 13.70 -3.43 -9.38
C ALA A 386 13.75 -3.18 -7.85
N ARG A 387 12.70 -2.59 -7.27
CA ARG A 387 12.57 -2.30 -5.81
C ARG A 387 12.76 -3.51 -4.90
N GLN A 388 12.96 -4.71 -5.43
CA GLN A 388 13.16 -5.91 -4.65
C GLN A 388 14.50 -6.52 -5.01
N GLN A 389 15.49 -6.07 -4.25
CA GLN A 389 16.72 -6.81 -4.10
C GLN A 389 16.35 -8.24 -3.70
N ILE A 390 16.91 -9.18 -4.44
CA ILE A 390 16.78 -10.58 -4.12
C ILE A 390 17.38 -10.80 -2.73
N ALA A 391 16.59 -11.30 -1.78
CA ALA A 391 17.10 -11.65 -0.46
C ALA A 391 18.24 -12.68 -0.60
N CYS A 392 19.33 -12.45 0.13
CA CYS A 392 20.57 -13.22 0.01
C CYS A 392 21.10 -13.27 -1.43
N ALA A 393 21.21 -12.11 -2.08
CA ALA A 393 21.90 -12.01 -3.36
C ALA A 393 23.42 -11.84 -3.18
N ASP A 394 24.18 -12.30 -4.17
CA ASP A 394 25.59 -11.98 -4.30
C ASP A 394 25.81 -10.52 -4.79
N SER A 395 27.07 -10.14 -5.00
CA SER A 395 27.44 -8.81 -5.49
C SER A 395 26.94 -8.50 -6.91
N THR A 396 26.50 -9.52 -7.67
CA THR A 396 25.92 -9.38 -9.00
C THR A 396 24.39 -9.27 -8.97
N GLY A 397 23.79 -9.37 -7.79
CA GLY A 397 22.33 -9.33 -7.62
C GLY A 397 21.64 -10.67 -7.89
N LEU A 398 22.39 -11.75 -8.07
CA LEU A 398 21.87 -13.10 -8.32
C LEU A 398 21.79 -13.91 -7.02
N PRO A 399 20.97 -14.98 -6.95
CA PRO A 399 20.95 -15.89 -5.82
C PRO A 399 22.36 -16.39 -5.47
N PHE A 400 22.84 -16.11 -4.25
CA PHE A 400 24.21 -16.45 -3.86
C PHE A 400 24.48 -17.97 -3.85
N GLU A 401 23.43 -18.78 -3.75
CA GLU A 401 23.53 -20.23 -3.77
C GLU A 401 23.58 -20.83 -5.18
N ARG A 402 23.40 -20.02 -6.25
CA ARG A 402 23.20 -20.50 -7.63
C ARG A 402 24.25 -21.51 -8.08
N ASP A 403 25.52 -21.24 -7.78
CA ASP A 403 26.66 -22.05 -8.23
C ASP A 403 26.87 -23.31 -7.36
N PHE A 404 25.97 -23.58 -6.42
CA PHE A 404 25.99 -24.79 -5.57
C PHE A 404 24.76 -25.67 -5.77
N VAL A 405 23.68 -25.14 -6.37
CA VAL A 405 22.47 -25.89 -6.68
C VAL A 405 22.72 -26.72 -7.96
N HIS A 406 23.46 -27.81 -7.80
CA HIS A 406 23.77 -28.78 -8.84
C HIS A 406 23.19 -30.16 -8.51
N GLY A 407 22.73 -30.88 -9.53
CA GLY A 407 22.09 -32.18 -9.35
C GLY A 407 20.81 -32.09 -8.50
N ASP A 408 20.41 -33.18 -7.86
CA ASP A 408 19.13 -33.30 -7.16
C ASP A 408 19.22 -32.98 -5.66
N VAL A 409 20.21 -32.19 -5.24
CA VAL A 409 20.39 -31.82 -3.83
C VAL A 409 19.34 -30.77 -3.43
N PRO A 410 18.43 -31.06 -2.48
CA PRO A 410 17.43 -30.10 -2.04
C PRO A 410 18.05 -28.90 -1.31
N VAL A 411 17.36 -27.77 -1.33
CA VAL A 411 17.78 -26.54 -0.64
C VAL A 411 16.74 -26.15 0.42
N VAL A 412 17.11 -26.18 1.69
CA VAL A 412 16.24 -25.74 2.79
C VAL A 412 16.50 -24.26 3.07
N ALA A 413 15.47 -23.43 2.91
CA ALA A 413 15.52 -22.00 3.19
C ALA A 413 14.59 -21.67 4.36
N GLU A 414 15.15 -21.16 5.45
CA GLU A 414 14.40 -20.92 6.70
C GLU A 414 13.57 -19.62 6.72
N SER A 415 13.73 -18.75 5.72
CA SER A 415 12.93 -17.52 5.57
C SER A 415 11.95 -17.68 4.41
N PRO A 416 10.65 -17.38 4.59
CA PRO A 416 9.70 -17.43 3.48
C PRO A 416 10.03 -16.39 2.39
N HIS A 417 10.68 -15.27 2.77
CA HIS A 417 11.19 -14.26 1.84
C HIS A 417 12.30 -14.78 0.92
N ILE A 418 12.97 -15.88 1.28
CA ILE A 418 13.95 -16.55 0.43
C ILE A 418 13.26 -17.72 -0.28
N PHE A 419 12.59 -18.59 0.49
CA PHE A 419 11.97 -19.81 -0.01
C PHE A 419 10.97 -19.56 -1.16
N LEU A 420 9.96 -18.69 -0.97
CA LEU A 420 8.89 -18.55 -1.96
C LEU A 420 9.38 -17.94 -3.29
N PRO A 421 10.19 -16.86 -3.28
CA PRO A 421 10.81 -16.36 -4.50
C PRO A 421 11.68 -17.40 -5.20
N ARG A 422 12.47 -18.19 -4.45
CA ARG A 422 13.31 -19.25 -5.06
C ARG A 422 12.50 -20.38 -5.64
N ALA A 423 11.49 -20.86 -4.91
CA ALA A 423 10.58 -21.89 -5.41
C ALA A 423 9.80 -21.45 -6.65
N THR A 424 9.63 -20.13 -6.86
CA THR A 424 8.89 -19.57 -8.00
C THR A 424 9.77 -19.26 -9.20
N TYR A 425 10.96 -18.68 -8.98
CA TYR A 425 11.76 -18.08 -10.06
C TYR A 425 13.09 -18.78 -10.33
N ALA A 426 13.58 -19.63 -9.42
CA ALA A 426 14.82 -20.36 -9.67
C ALA A 426 14.60 -21.44 -10.76
N PRO A 427 15.61 -21.72 -11.60
CA PRO A 427 15.50 -22.77 -12.64
C PRO A 427 15.10 -24.15 -12.10
N ARG A 428 15.45 -24.42 -10.83
CA ARG A 428 15.12 -25.65 -10.10
C ARG A 428 14.33 -25.37 -8.82
N GLY A 429 13.26 -24.57 -8.95
CA GLY A 429 12.41 -24.16 -7.82
C GLY A 429 11.84 -25.33 -7.02
N GLU A 430 11.63 -26.48 -7.66
CA GLU A 430 11.16 -27.73 -7.06
C GLU A 430 12.13 -28.37 -6.06
N LEU A 431 13.39 -27.92 -5.98
CA LEU A 431 14.36 -28.38 -4.99
C LEU A 431 14.27 -27.63 -3.66
N TYR A 432 13.64 -26.46 -3.64
CA TYR A 432 13.58 -25.63 -2.45
C TYR A 432 12.55 -26.18 -1.44
N ARG A 433 12.88 -26.12 -0.15
CA ARG A 433 12.05 -26.57 0.97
C ARG A 433 11.98 -25.49 2.04
N PHE A 434 10.83 -25.40 2.71
CA PHE A 434 10.63 -24.54 3.87
C PHE A 434 10.42 -25.40 5.13
N PRO A 435 11.21 -25.20 6.19
CA PRO A 435 11.03 -25.91 7.45
C PRO A 435 9.94 -25.28 8.32
N LEU A 436 9.00 -26.09 8.79
CA LEU A 436 8.05 -25.78 9.85
C LEU A 436 8.58 -26.31 11.18
N ASP A 437 8.94 -25.38 12.06
CA ASP A 437 9.50 -25.69 13.37
C ASP A 437 8.90 -24.75 14.42
N TRP A 438 8.01 -25.27 15.27
CA TRP A 438 7.37 -24.46 16.30
C TRP A 438 8.31 -24.17 17.48
N ASP A 439 9.27 -25.06 17.75
CA ASP A 439 10.24 -24.85 18.81
C ASP A 439 11.15 -23.67 18.46
N VAL A 440 11.47 -23.47 17.18
CA VAL A 440 12.16 -22.27 16.71
C VAL A 440 11.37 -20.99 17.03
N VAL A 441 10.05 -21.01 16.83
CA VAL A 441 9.17 -19.88 17.15
C VAL A 441 9.21 -19.58 18.65
N MET A 442 9.11 -20.61 19.50
CA MET A 442 9.02 -20.44 20.95
C MET A 442 10.37 -20.13 21.61
N ASN A 443 11.47 -20.73 21.13
CA ASN A 443 12.79 -20.61 21.75
C ASN A 443 13.57 -19.38 21.25
N TYR A 444 13.22 -18.84 20.09
CA TYR A 444 13.91 -17.72 19.46
C TYR A 444 12.97 -16.58 19.03
N PRO A 445 12.12 -16.05 19.94
CA PRO A 445 11.16 -15.01 19.60
C PRO A 445 11.83 -13.69 19.17
N ASP A 446 13.04 -13.42 19.66
CA ASP A 446 13.75 -12.17 19.42
C ASP A 446 14.61 -12.15 18.15
N ARG A 447 14.91 -13.32 17.56
CA ARG A 447 15.73 -13.37 16.33
C ARG A 447 15.01 -12.73 15.16
N THR A 448 13.72 -13.02 15.03
CA THR A 448 12.82 -12.22 14.20
C THR A 448 11.40 -12.27 14.73
N ARG A 449 10.81 -11.08 14.82
CA ARG A 449 9.41 -10.90 15.25
C ARG A 449 8.43 -11.59 14.29
N GLY A 450 8.82 -11.78 13.03
CA GLY A 450 8.00 -12.44 12.02
C GLY A 450 7.84 -13.95 12.17
N ASN A 451 8.64 -14.63 13.00
CA ASN A 451 8.68 -16.11 13.05
C ASN A 451 7.31 -16.77 13.27
N ALA A 452 6.53 -16.27 14.23
CA ALA A 452 5.21 -16.84 14.52
C ALA A 452 4.23 -16.66 13.36
N THR A 453 4.19 -15.45 12.79
CA THR A 453 3.35 -15.12 11.62
C THR A 453 3.75 -15.97 10.42
N ASP A 454 5.04 -16.02 10.10
CA ASP A 454 5.57 -16.81 8.98
C ASP A 454 5.27 -18.29 9.13
N PHE A 455 5.51 -18.87 10.32
CA PHE A 455 5.19 -20.26 10.61
C PHE A 455 3.70 -20.55 10.36
N HIS A 456 2.81 -19.72 10.91
CA HIS A 456 1.38 -19.92 10.77
C HIS A 456 0.91 -19.74 9.33
N ILE A 457 1.37 -18.71 8.60
CA ILE A 457 1.05 -18.52 7.18
C ILE A 457 1.53 -19.71 6.36
N MET A 458 2.78 -20.16 6.55
CA MET A 458 3.35 -21.26 5.78
C MET A 458 2.69 -22.60 6.11
N ARG A 459 2.33 -22.84 7.38
CA ARG A 459 1.54 -24.01 7.79
C ARG A 459 0.15 -24.00 7.14
N ASN A 460 -0.52 -22.86 7.15
CA ASN A 460 -1.84 -22.71 6.57
C ASN A 460 -1.78 -22.84 5.03
N LEU A 461 -0.73 -22.31 4.40
CA LEU A 461 -0.44 -22.49 2.99
C LEU A 461 -0.19 -23.96 2.64
N LYS A 462 0.60 -24.69 3.44
CA LYS A 462 0.81 -26.13 3.28
C LYS A 462 -0.53 -26.88 3.24
N ALA A 463 -1.39 -26.64 4.24
CA ALA A 463 -2.69 -27.29 4.32
C ALA A 463 -3.62 -26.88 3.17
N TRP A 464 -3.64 -25.59 2.81
CA TRP A 464 -4.53 -25.05 1.79
C TRP A 464 -4.12 -25.47 0.38
N ALA A 465 -2.84 -25.36 0.02
CA ALA A 465 -2.32 -25.68 -1.32
C ALA A 465 -1.88 -27.15 -1.48
N ARG A 466 -1.85 -27.94 -0.38
CA ARG A 466 -1.19 -29.26 -0.33
C ARG A 466 0.28 -29.20 -0.78
N ASN A 467 0.98 -28.12 -0.40
CA ASN A 467 2.34 -27.86 -0.84
C ASN A 467 3.33 -28.79 -0.11
N THR A 468 3.90 -29.76 -0.83
CA THR A 468 4.86 -30.74 -0.30
C THR A 468 6.25 -30.17 -0.03
N ALA A 469 6.56 -28.98 -0.57
CA ALA A 469 7.83 -28.31 -0.30
C ALA A 469 7.89 -27.69 1.10
N ILE A 470 6.75 -27.55 1.79
CA ILE A 470 6.67 -27.07 3.17
C ILE A 470 6.64 -28.30 4.09
N MET A 471 7.68 -28.52 4.87
CA MET A 471 7.92 -29.77 5.60
C MET A 471 8.17 -29.50 7.08
N SER A 472 7.87 -30.45 7.98
CA SER A 472 8.35 -30.33 9.36
C SER A 472 9.87 -30.54 9.41
N THR A 473 10.54 -30.05 10.44
CA THR A 473 11.96 -30.34 10.66
C THR A 473 12.24 -31.84 10.68
N ASP A 474 11.40 -32.65 11.34
CA ASP A 474 11.58 -34.10 11.40
C ASP A 474 11.39 -34.78 10.02
N ASP A 475 10.44 -34.32 9.21
CA ASP A 475 10.27 -34.85 7.85
C ASP A 475 11.50 -34.53 6.98
N ILE A 476 12.06 -33.32 7.11
CA ILE A 476 13.29 -32.92 6.41
C ILE A 476 14.44 -33.86 6.78
N ILE A 477 14.69 -34.06 8.08
CA ILE A 477 15.79 -34.93 8.56
C ILE A 477 15.60 -36.37 8.08
N ARG A 478 14.37 -36.89 8.14
CA ARG A 478 14.07 -38.29 7.76
C ARG A 478 14.20 -38.53 6.27
N THR A 479 13.80 -37.56 5.45
CA THR A 479 13.67 -37.77 3.99
C THR A 479 14.83 -37.22 3.18
N LEU A 480 15.59 -36.25 3.72
CA LEU A 480 16.68 -35.59 3.01
C LEU A 480 18.02 -35.99 3.68
N PRO A 481 18.69 -37.07 3.21
CA PRO A 481 19.95 -37.52 3.81
C PRO A 481 21.08 -36.48 3.64
N ARG A 482 20.99 -35.67 2.58
CA ARG A 482 21.88 -34.56 2.28
C ARG A 482 21.06 -33.40 1.72
N PHE A 483 21.35 -32.17 2.15
CA PHE A 483 20.71 -30.97 1.62
C PHE A 483 21.61 -29.74 1.80
N LEU A 484 21.33 -28.70 1.03
CA LEU A 484 21.89 -27.37 1.27
C LEU A 484 20.98 -26.61 2.25
N ALA A 485 21.55 -25.89 3.20
CA ALA A 485 20.79 -25.04 4.11
C ALA A 485 21.20 -23.57 3.92
N ILE A 486 20.22 -22.71 3.65
CA ILE A 486 20.41 -21.25 3.67
C ILE A 486 20.04 -20.77 5.07
N GLU A 487 21.06 -20.45 5.86
CA GLU A 487 20.93 -19.82 7.17
C GLU A 487 20.94 -18.29 6.99
N HIS A 488 19.95 -17.60 7.52
CA HIS A 488 19.87 -16.15 7.58
C HIS A 488 20.04 -15.72 9.03
N SER A 489 20.91 -14.76 9.33
CA SER A 489 21.29 -14.41 10.71
C SER A 489 20.13 -13.98 11.63
N SER A 490 19.06 -13.39 11.07
CA SER A 490 17.83 -13.05 11.80
C SER A 490 16.84 -14.21 11.98
N ARG A 491 17.17 -15.39 11.47
CA ARG A 491 16.40 -16.62 11.64
C ARG A 491 17.19 -17.58 12.52
N ALA A 492 16.57 -18.68 12.91
CA ALA A 492 17.11 -19.58 13.92
C ALA A 492 16.82 -21.05 13.66
N TRP A 493 16.28 -21.43 12.50
CA TRP A 493 15.98 -22.85 12.27
C TRP A 493 17.25 -23.67 12.18
N PHE A 494 18.21 -23.27 11.34
CA PHE A 494 19.45 -24.04 11.20
C PHE A 494 20.29 -24.00 12.49
N HIS A 495 20.29 -22.85 13.17
CA HIS A 495 20.88 -22.71 14.49
C HIS A 495 20.25 -23.67 15.53
N ASN A 496 18.91 -23.71 15.62
CA ASN A 496 18.19 -24.61 16.50
C ASN A 496 18.47 -26.08 16.17
N LEU A 497 18.50 -26.42 14.88
CA LEU A 497 18.82 -27.76 14.41
C LEU A 497 20.20 -28.20 14.91
N ARG A 498 21.22 -27.33 14.79
CA ARG A 498 22.58 -27.62 15.31
C ARG A 498 22.64 -27.73 16.82
N ASN A 499 21.77 -27.04 17.56
CA ASN A 499 21.74 -27.10 19.02
C ASN A 499 21.01 -28.35 19.55
N THR A 500 20.02 -28.84 18.82
CA THR A 500 19.16 -29.96 19.24
C THR A 500 19.57 -31.29 18.64
N ARG A 501 20.35 -31.29 17.54
CA ARG A 501 20.81 -32.48 16.82
C ARG A 501 22.33 -32.48 16.68
N ASP A 502 22.90 -33.63 16.34
CA ASP A 502 24.28 -33.72 15.86
C ASP A 502 24.26 -33.51 14.34
N VAL A 503 24.83 -32.39 13.88
CA VAL A 503 24.76 -31.94 12.48
C VAL A 503 26.18 -31.85 11.93
N VAL A 504 26.46 -32.61 10.87
CA VAL A 504 27.68 -32.49 10.08
C VAL A 504 27.38 -31.62 8.88
N ALA A 505 28.00 -30.44 8.85
CA ALA A 505 27.79 -29.47 7.78
C ALA A 505 29.05 -28.65 7.49
N ASP A 506 29.30 -28.42 6.20
CA ASP A 506 30.41 -27.59 5.72
C ASP A 506 29.87 -26.24 5.22
N ARG A 507 30.50 -25.13 5.64
CA ARG A 507 30.15 -23.80 5.12
C ARG A 507 30.69 -23.65 3.70
N LEU A 508 29.81 -23.34 2.75
CA LEU A 508 30.15 -23.19 1.33
C LEU A 508 30.32 -21.73 0.90
N ALA A 509 29.42 -20.85 1.34
CA ALA A 509 29.40 -19.45 0.96
C ALA A 509 28.78 -18.59 2.06
N GLU A 510 29.11 -17.30 2.08
CA GLU A 510 28.54 -16.31 2.98
C GLU A 510 28.42 -14.96 2.27
N VAL A 511 27.26 -14.31 2.38
CA VAL A 511 27.01 -12.97 1.84
C VAL A 511 26.35 -12.09 2.89
N THR A 512 26.70 -10.80 2.90
CA THR A 512 26.03 -9.81 3.75
C THR A 512 24.94 -9.12 2.95
N SER A 513 23.69 -9.29 3.37
CA SER A 513 22.54 -8.59 2.79
C SER A 513 22.69 -7.08 2.99
N PRO A 514 22.33 -6.24 2.00
CA PRO A 514 22.26 -4.78 2.15
C PRO A 514 21.40 -4.32 3.33
N SER A 515 20.44 -5.15 3.77
CA SER A 515 19.58 -4.90 4.92
C SER A 515 20.21 -5.19 6.29
N GLY A 516 21.50 -5.53 6.37
CA GLY A 516 22.23 -5.70 7.63
C GLY A 516 22.16 -7.10 8.26
N GLY A 517 21.93 -8.15 7.48
CA GLY A 517 21.99 -9.56 7.92
C GLY A 517 23.01 -10.36 7.10
N THR A 518 23.48 -11.49 7.62
CA THR A 518 24.34 -12.43 6.86
C THR A 518 23.52 -13.63 6.42
N CYS A 519 23.77 -14.10 5.20
CA CYS A 519 23.25 -15.34 4.68
C CYS A 519 24.40 -16.32 4.47
N THR A 520 24.33 -17.48 5.10
CA THR A 520 25.35 -18.52 5.04
C THR A 520 24.77 -19.76 4.38
N LEU A 521 25.47 -20.29 3.39
CA LEU A 521 25.12 -21.55 2.74
C LEU A 521 25.91 -22.69 3.36
N TRP A 522 25.20 -23.72 3.81
CA TRP A 522 25.77 -24.92 4.40
C TRP A 522 25.47 -26.16 3.55
N ASN A 523 26.45 -27.03 3.36
CA ASN A 523 26.27 -28.38 2.83
C ASN A 523 26.08 -29.34 4.00
N VAL A 524 24.84 -29.72 4.28
CA VAL A 524 24.50 -30.64 5.37
C VAL A 524 24.56 -32.06 4.85
N THR A 525 25.50 -32.85 5.36
CA THR A 525 25.75 -34.24 4.90
C THR A 525 25.21 -35.29 5.85
N ARG A 526 24.95 -34.92 7.11
CA ARG A 526 24.39 -35.84 8.11
C ARG A 526 23.70 -35.06 9.24
N VAL A 527 22.54 -35.54 9.66
CA VAL A 527 21.84 -35.08 10.87
C VAL A 527 21.40 -36.30 11.67
N THR A 528 21.85 -36.41 12.92
CA THR A 528 21.48 -37.50 13.84
C THR A 528 20.90 -36.94 15.14
N ALA A 529 20.01 -37.70 15.77
CA ALA A 529 19.53 -37.33 17.10
C ALA A 529 20.71 -37.27 18.08
N ARG A 530 20.73 -36.25 18.95
CA ARG A 530 21.65 -36.28 20.09
C ARG A 530 21.19 -37.37 21.06
N PRO A 531 22.12 -38.17 21.63
CA PRO A 531 21.78 -39.21 22.59
C PRO A 531 21.15 -38.66 23.86
#